data_AF-A0A6P0Y1C7-F1
#
_entry.id   AF-A0A6P0Y1C7-F1
#
_cell.length_a   1.000
_cell.length_b   1.000
_cell.length_c   1.000
_cell.angle_alpha   90.00
_cell.angle_beta   90.00
_cell.angle_gamma   90.00
#
_symmetry.space_group_name_H-M   'P 1'
#
loop_
_entity.id
_entity.type
_entity.pdbx_description
1 polymer ?
#
loop_
_entity_poly.entity_id
_entity_poly.type
_entity_poly.pdbx_seq_one_letter_code
_entity_poly.pdbx_strand_id
1 'polypeptide(L)'
;MRAILCGYYGKGNSGDEALLASLLQMLPDNIQPYVLSGNPIETQKQYQVEAGDRLNTFTILQAMKRSDIFIWGGGSLIQDATSIASPFYYAGLMGIAQKMGLKTIAWAQGIGPLHHQTTQFLAKQCF
;
A
#
# COMPACT_ATOMS: atom_id res chain seq x y z
N MET A 1 7.67 -4.37 -16.33
CA MET A 1 6.65 -4.91 -15.41
C MET A 1 6.09 -3.76 -14.60
N ARG A 2 4.87 -3.87 -14.08
CA ARG A 2 4.24 -2.79 -13.31
C ARG A 2 3.97 -3.23 -11.87
N ALA A 3 4.34 -2.39 -10.91
CA ALA A 3 4.11 -2.62 -9.49
C ALA A 3 3.18 -1.56 -8.91
N ILE A 4 2.07 -1.99 -8.34
CA ILE A 4 1.20 -1.11 -7.56
C ILE A 4 1.73 -1.02 -6.12
N LEU A 5 1.92 0.21 -5.64
CA LEU A 5 2.44 0.49 -4.29
C LEU A 5 1.28 0.95 -3.40
N CYS A 6 1.01 0.19 -2.34
CA CYS A 6 -0.05 0.44 -1.39
C CYS A 6 0.53 0.82 -0.03
N GLY A 7 0.17 1.99 0.48
CA GLY A 7 0.58 2.48 1.80
C GLY A 7 -0.20 3.72 2.24
N TYR A 8 0.21 4.35 3.33
CA TYR A 8 -0.39 5.59 3.84
C TYR A 8 0.22 6.85 3.19
N TYR A 9 0.35 6.84 1.87
CA TYR A 9 1.01 7.90 1.11
C TYR A 9 0.06 9.03 0.71
N GLY A 10 0.61 10.21 0.44
CA GLY A 10 -0.15 11.41 0.03
C GLY A 10 -1.03 11.97 1.14
N LYS A 11 -0.62 11.78 2.40
CA LYS A 11 -1.33 12.26 3.59
C LYS A 11 -0.55 13.32 4.37
N GLY A 12 0.62 13.72 3.86
CA GLY A 12 1.49 14.73 4.49
C GLY A 12 2.28 14.20 5.70
N ASN A 13 2.27 12.90 5.96
CA ASN A 13 3.08 12.30 7.02
C ASN A 13 4.51 12.10 6.51
N SER A 14 5.47 12.87 7.03
CA SER A 14 6.86 12.82 6.56
C SER A 14 7.51 11.44 6.68
N GLY A 15 7.10 10.62 7.65
CA GLY A 15 7.60 9.25 7.81
C GLY A 15 7.11 8.34 6.68
N ASP A 16 5.81 8.35 6.38
CA ASP A 16 5.23 7.57 5.30
C ASP A 16 5.71 8.04 3.91
N GLU A 17 5.88 9.35 3.73
CA GLU A 17 6.47 9.94 2.52
C GLU A 17 7.94 9.51 2.35
N ALA A 18 8.73 9.45 3.43
CA ALA A 18 10.10 8.94 3.38
C ALA A 18 10.15 7.44 3.07
N LEU A 19 9.19 6.66 3.56
CA LEU A 19 9.04 5.24 3.22
C LEU A 19 8.71 5.05 1.75
N LEU A 20 7.81 5.87 1.17
CA LEU A 20 7.54 5.86 -0.26
C LEU A 20 8.79 6.20 -1.07
N ALA A 21 9.49 7.28 -0.71
CA ALA A 21 10.70 7.70 -1.39
C ALA A 21 11.79 6.61 -1.37
N SER A 22 11.94 5.92 -0.24
CA SER A 22 12.89 4.83 -0.08
C SER A 22 12.50 3.61 -0.92
N LEU A 23 11.22 3.23 -0.91
CA LEU A 23 10.71 2.14 -1.73
C LEU A 23 10.93 2.40 -3.21
N LEU A 24 10.64 3.61 -3.69
CA LEU A 24 10.84 4.01 -5.09
C LEU A 24 12.31 3.92 -5.52
N GLN A 25 13.25 4.34 -4.66
CA GLN A 25 14.69 4.25 -4.94
C GLN A 25 15.22 2.80 -4.98
N MET A 26 14.56 1.89 -4.27
CA MET A 26 14.94 0.47 -4.25
C MET A 26 14.34 -0.34 -5.39
N LEU A 27 13.37 0.21 -6.13
CA LEU A 27 12.78 -0.49 -7.26
C LEU A 27 13.81 -0.62 -8.40
N PRO A 28 13.91 -1.81 -9.02
CA PRO A 28 14.71 -1.96 -10.23
C PRO A 28 14.16 -1.09 -11.37
N ASP A 29 15.04 -0.57 -12.24
CA ASP A 29 14.69 0.36 -13.33
C ASP A 29 13.63 -0.17 -14.31
N ASN A 30 13.48 -1.49 -14.42
CA ASN A 30 12.49 -2.13 -15.29
C ASN A 30 11.08 -2.27 -14.66
N ILE A 31 10.91 -1.83 -13.41
CA ILE A 31 9.64 -1.80 -12.70
C ILE A 31 9.04 -0.39 -12.77
N GLN A 32 7.86 -0.28 -13.37
CA GLN A 32 7.10 0.96 -13.36
C GLN A 32 6.21 1.03 -12.12
N PRO A 33 6.43 1.97 -11.19
CA PRO A 33 5.59 2.12 -10.01
C PRO A 33 4.27 2.80 -10.34
N TYR A 34 3.19 2.34 -9.70
CA TYR A 34 1.92 3.03 -9.62
C TYR A 34 1.52 3.21 -8.16
N VAL A 35 1.49 4.45 -7.67
CA VAL A 35 1.30 4.74 -6.25
C VAL A 35 -0.18 4.96 -5.92
N LEU A 36 -0.71 4.20 -4.96
CA LEU A 36 -1.98 4.54 -4.33
C LEU A 36 -1.75 5.65 -3.30
N SER A 37 -2.34 6.82 -3.53
CA SER A 37 -2.09 8.05 -2.76
C SER A 37 -3.38 8.71 -2.29
N GLY A 38 -3.31 9.40 -1.14
CA GLY A 38 -4.36 10.29 -0.65
C GLY A 38 -4.39 11.64 -1.36
N ASN A 39 -3.30 12.03 -2.02
CA ASN A 39 -3.21 13.20 -2.89
C ASN A 39 -2.40 12.84 -4.15
N PRO A 40 -3.02 12.19 -5.14
CA PRO A 40 -2.32 11.70 -6.33
C PRO A 40 -1.57 12.80 -7.07
N ILE A 41 -2.17 13.99 -7.24
CA ILE A 41 -1.57 15.10 -7.97
C ILE A 41 -0.24 15.52 -7.32
N GLU A 42 -0.22 15.67 -5.99
CA GLU A 42 0.99 16.02 -5.25
C GLU A 42 2.03 14.91 -5.31
N THR A 43 1.64 13.65 -5.11
CA THR A 43 2.53 12.49 -5.22
C THR A 43 3.17 12.39 -6.61
N GLN A 44 2.40 12.58 -7.68
CA GLN A 44 2.93 12.58 -9.05
C GLN A 44 3.96 13.69 -9.26
N LYS A 45 3.64 14.91 -8.78
CA LYS A 45 4.54 16.06 -8.89
C LYS A 45 5.84 15.85 -8.10
N GLN A 46 5.74 15.31 -6.89
CA GLN A 46 6.88 15.17 -6.00
C GLN A 46 7.82 14.04 -6.41
N TYR A 47 7.27 12.88 -6.76
CA TYR A 47 8.06 11.68 -7.01
C TYR A 47 8.23 11.35 -8.50
N GLN A 48 7.55 12.08 -9.40
CA GLN A 48 7.61 11.86 -10.84
C GLN A 48 7.17 10.44 -11.25
N VAL A 49 6.15 9.92 -10.56
CA VAL A 49 5.57 8.59 -10.78
C VAL A 49 4.09 8.70 -11.16
N GLU A 50 3.51 7.63 -11.71
CA GLU A 50 2.05 7.55 -11.82
C GLU A 50 1.42 7.32 -10.44
N ALA A 51 0.31 8.00 -10.13
CA ALA A 51 -0.44 7.79 -8.91
C ALA A 51 -1.95 7.81 -9.14
N GLY A 52 -2.69 7.17 -8.24
CA GLY A 52 -4.14 7.12 -8.24
C GLY A 52 -4.71 7.21 -6.83
N ASP A 53 -5.98 7.58 -6.75
CA ASP A 53 -6.69 7.70 -5.47
C ASP A 53 -6.76 6.33 -4.77
N ARG A 54 -6.21 6.28 -3.56
CA ARG A 54 -6.18 5.07 -2.72
C ARG A 54 -7.56 4.62 -2.24
N LEU A 55 -8.58 5.48 -2.21
CA LEU A 55 -9.95 5.13 -1.78
C LEU A 55 -10.89 4.84 -2.95
N ASN A 56 -10.48 5.15 -4.18
CA ASN A 56 -11.30 4.90 -5.35
C ASN A 56 -11.18 3.43 -5.79
N THR A 57 -12.20 2.62 -5.48
CA THR A 57 -12.23 1.19 -5.81
C THR A 57 -12.01 0.92 -7.30
N PHE A 58 -12.59 1.73 -8.20
CA PHE A 58 -12.41 1.55 -9.64
C PHE A 58 -10.95 1.78 -10.06
N THR A 59 -10.34 2.87 -9.58
CA THR A 59 -8.92 3.18 -9.80
C THR A 59 -8.02 2.06 -9.31
N ILE A 60 -8.25 1.57 -8.08
CA ILE A 60 -7.46 0.49 -7.48
C ILE A 60 -7.57 -0.79 -8.30
N LEU A 61 -8.78 -1.23 -8.64
CA LEU A 61 -8.99 -2.46 -9.40
C LEU A 61 -8.42 -2.36 -10.82
N GLN A 62 -8.55 -1.20 -11.48
CA GLN A 62 -7.96 -0.97 -12.79
C GLN A 62 -6.43 -0.99 -12.72
N ALA A 63 -5.85 -0.40 -11.68
CA ALA A 63 -4.41 -0.42 -11.45
C ALA A 63 -3.89 -1.84 -11.18
N MET A 64 -4.58 -2.61 -10.32
CA MET A 64 -4.25 -4.01 -10.07
C MET A 64 -4.33 -4.86 -11.35
N LYS A 65 -5.38 -4.70 -12.17
CA LYS A 65 -5.52 -5.43 -13.45
C LYS A 65 -4.39 -5.16 -14.46
N ARG A 66 -3.72 -4.02 -14.34
CA ARG A 66 -2.61 -3.61 -15.21
C ARG A 66 -1.24 -3.87 -14.60
N SER A 67 -1.20 -4.45 -13.40
CA SER A 67 0.03 -4.66 -12.63
C SER A 67 0.34 -6.14 -12.47
N ASP A 68 1.62 -6.44 -12.38
CA ASP A 68 2.15 -7.79 -12.16
C ASP A 68 2.44 -8.02 -10.67
N ILE A 69 2.73 -6.94 -9.95
CA ILE A 69 3.22 -6.95 -8.57
C ILE A 69 2.35 -6.02 -7.72
N PHE A 70 1.99 -6.45 -6.52
CA PHE A 70 1.41 -5.61 -5.48
C PHE A 70 2.40 -5.52 -4.32
N ILE A 71 2.90 -4.31 -4.06
CA ILE A 71 3.79 -4.03 -2.94
C ILE A 71 3.00 -3.32 -1.86
N TRP A 72 2.87 -4.00 -0.73
CA TRP A 72 2.39 -3.45 0.50
C TRP A 72 3.57 -2.75 1.20
N GLY A 73 3.62 -1.44 1.02
CA GLY A 73 4.75 -0.60 1.41
C GLY A 73 4.73 -0.23 2.90
N GLY A 74 5.90 0.13 3.43
CA GLY A 74 6.27 0.08 4.84
C GLY A 74 5.45 0.90 5.83
N GLY A 75 5.86 0.81 7.10
CA GLY A 75 5.21 1.48 8.22
C GLY A 75 4.25 0.55 8.96
N SER A 76 3.42 1.12 9.85
CA SER A 76 2.47 0.36 10.66
C SER A 76 1.07 0.40 10.07
N LEU A 77 0.85 -0.28 8.94
CA LEU A 77 -0.46 -0.30 8.28
C LEU A 77 -1.46 -1.23 8.99
N ILE A 78 -0.96 -2.29 9.64
CA ILE A 78 -1.74 -3.17 10.51
C ILE A 78 -1.59 -2.73 11.95
N GLN A 79 -2.39 -1.74 12.35
CA GLN A 79 -2.54 -1.27 13.73
C GLN A 79 -3.96 -0.73 13.92
N ASP A 80 -4.44 -0.68 15.16
CA ASP A 80 -5.78 -0.19 15.47
C ASP A 80 -5.82 0.97 16.48
N ALA A 81 -4.67 1.57 16.79
CA ALA A 81 -4.60 2.79 17.61
C ALA A 81 -5.23 4.01 16.91
N THR A 82 -5.07 4.15 15.58
CA THR A 82 -5.67 5.29 14.86
C THR A 82 -7.01 4.96 14.21
N SER A 83 -7.24 3.69 13.85
CA SER A 83 -8.50 3.24 13.28
C SER A 83 -8.58 1.72 13.21
N ILE A 84 -9.64 1.14 13.75
CA ILE A 84 -9.94 -0.29 13.60
C ILE A 84 -10.21 -0.71 12.15
N ALA A 85 -10.62 0.23 11.28
CA ALA A 85 -10.97 -0.05 9.89
C ALA A 85 -9.75 -0.16 8.97
N SER A 86 -8.64 0.49 9.32
CA SER A 86 -7.43 0.53 8.47
C SER A 86 -6.82 -0.85 8.23
N PRO A 87 -6.67 -1.72 9.25
CA PRO A 87 -6.20 -3.09 9.05
C PRO A 87 -7.02 -3.87 8.01
N PHE A 88 -8.35 -3.81 8.10
CA PHE A 88 -9.24 -4.52 7.16
C PHE A 88 -9.12 -3.98 5.74
N TYR A 89 -9.00 -2.66 5.58
CA TYR A 89 -8.81 -2.06 4.27
C TYR A 89 -7.52 -2.55 3.60
N TYR A 90 -6.38 -2.48 4.28
CA TYR A 90 -5.10 -2.90 3.70
C TYR A 90 -5.01 -4.41 3.49
N ALA A 91 -5.46 -5.21 4.47
CA ALA A 91 -5.53 -6.67 4.31
C ALA A 91 -6.48 -7.08 3.18
N GLY A 92 -7.60 -6.37 3.02
CA GLY A 92 -8.54 -6.58 1.93
C GLY A 92 -7.91 -6.34 0.56
N LEU A 93 -7.16 -5.24 0.39
CA LEU A 93 -6.43 -4.97 -0.85
C LEU A 93 -5.37 -6.04 -1.14
N MET A 94 -4.64 -6.50 -0.12
CA MET A 94 -3.69 -7.60 -0.26
C MET A 94 -4.37 -8.88 -0.75
N GLY A 95 -5.48 -9.26 -0.12
CA GLY A 95 -6.24 -10.46 -0.49
C GLY A 95 -6.84 -10.37 -1.90
N ILE A 96 -7.29 -9.18 -2.34
CA ILE A 96 -7.75 -8.96 -3.72
C ILE A 96 -6.59 -9.14 -4.71
N ALA A 97 -5.42 -8.55 -4.43
CA ALA A 97 -4.24 -8.69 -5.29
C ALA A 97 -3.81 -10.16 -5.43
N GLN A 98 -3.81 -10.92 -4.32
CA GLN A 98 -3.53 -12.36 -4.34
C GLN A 98 -4.54 -13.14 -5.19
N LYS A 99 -5.84 -12.88 -5.02
CA LYS A 99 -6.89 -13.51 -5.83
C LYS A 99 -6.79 -13.18 -7.32
N MET A 100 -6.28 -12.00 -7.65
CA MET A 100 -6.02 -11.57 -9.02
C MET A 100 -4.71 -12.15 -9.60
N GLY A 101 -3.95 -12.93 -8.82
CA GLY A 101 -2.71 -13.58 -9.26
C GLY A 101 -1.49 -12.66 -9.28
N LEU A 102 -1.55 -11.48 -8.66
CA LEU A 102 -0.39 -10.60 -8.57
C LEU A 102 0.66 -11.20 -7.63
N LYS A 103 1.94 -11.00 -7.95
CA LYS A 103 3.01 -11.26 -6.99
C LYS A 103 2.90 -10.26 -5.85
N THR A 104 2.60 -10.74 -4.65
CA THR A 104 2.41 -9.87 -3.48
C THR A 104 3.66 -9.82 -2.61
N ILE A 105 4.01 -8.62 -2.14
CA ILE A 105 5.21 -8.36 -1.34
C ILE A 105 4.80 -7.46 -0.17
N ALA A 106 5.08 -7.90 1.06
CA ALA A 106 5.03 -7.03 2.24
C ALA A 106 6.43 -6.49 2.50
N TRP A 107 6.63 -5.17 2.39
CA TRP A 107 7.93 -4.53 2.57
C TRP A 107 7.91 -3.63 3.81
N ALA A 108 8.93 -3.77 4.66
CA ALA A 108 9.19 -2.95 5.85
C ALA A 108 7.94 -2.69 6.74
N GLN A 109 7.09 -3.72 6.92
CA GLN A 109 5.88 -3.62 7.73
C GLN A 109 6.20 -3.72 9.22
N GLY A 110 5.70 -2.75 9.98
CA GLY A 110 5.47 -2.89 11.41
C GLY A 110 4.04 -3.41 11.67
N ILE A 111 3.88 -4.20 12.73
CA ILE A 111 2.56 -4.65 13.21
C ILE A 111 2.33 -4.03 14.58
N GLY A 112 1.18 -3.39 14.72
CA GLY A 112 0.64 -2.91 15.99
C GLY A 112 0.88 -1.42 16.29
N PRO A 113 0.34 -0.96 17.43
CA PRO A 113 -0.37 -1.77 18.44
C PRO A 113 -1.72 -2.32 17.94
N LEU A 114 -2.12 -3.49 18.49
CA LEU A 114 -3.37 -4.18 18.19
C LEU A 114 -4.14 -4.45 19.49
N HIS A 115 -5.10 -3.59 19.80
CA HIS A 115 -5.92 -3.65 21.00
C HIS A 115 -7.14 -4.56 20.87
N HIS A 116 -7.62 -4.82 19.65
CA HIS A 116 -8.82 -5.61 19.40
C HIS A 116 -8.53 -7.05 18.95
N GLN A 117 -9.32 -8.01 19.45
CA GLN A 117 -9.15 -9.43 19.07
C GLN A 117 -9.33 -9.68 17.57
N THR A 118 -10.20 -8.91 16.91
CA THR A 118 -10.47 -9.05 15.48
C THR A 118 -9.29 -8.60 14.61
N THR A 119 -8.62 -7.50 14.98
CA THR A 119 -7.44 -6.99 14.28
C THR A 119 -6.21 -7.85 14.59
N GLN A 120 -6.09 -8.41 15.80
CA GLN A 120 -5.11 -9.43 16.15
C GLN A 120 -5.27 -10.72 15.33
N PHE A 121 -6.52 -11.19 15.15
CA PHE A 121 -6.80 -12.35 14.30
C PHE A 121 -6.44 -12.07 12.84
N LEU A 122 -6.85 -10.93 12.31
CA LEU A 122 -6.52 -10.52 10.94
C LEU A 122 -5.01 -10.49 10.70
N ALA A 123 -4.24 -9.90 11.63
CA ALA A 123 -2.78 -9.84 11.52
C ALA A 123 -2.15 -11.23 11.40
N LYS A 124 -2.62 -12.23 12.16
CA LYS A 124 -2.16 -13.63 12.09
C LYS A 124 -2.51 -14.36 10.79
N GLN A 125 -3.42 -13.83 9.99
CA GLN A 125 -3.79 -14.41 8.70
C GLN A 125 -3.01 -13.77 7.55
N CYS A 126 -2.59 -12.52 7.71
CA CYS A 126 -1.85 -11.77 6.69
C CYS A 126 -0.34 -12.00 6.73
N PHE A 127 0.21 -12.44 7.86
CA PHE A 127 1.63 -12.71 8.11
C PHE A 127 1.80 -14.09 8.74
#